data_AF-A0A2V5RHQ8-F1
#
_entry.id   AF-A0A2V5RHQ8-F1
#
_cell.length_a   1.000
_cell.length_b   1.000
_cell.length_c   1.000
_cell.angle_alpha   90.00
_cell.angle_beta   90.00
_cell.angle_gamma   90.00
#
_symmetry.space_group_name_H-M   'P 1'
#
loop_
_entity.id
_entity.type
_entity.pdbx_description
1 polymer ?
#
loop_
_entity_poly.entity_id
_entity_poly.type
_entity_poly.pdbx_seq_one_letter_code
_entity_poly.pdbx_strand_id
1 'polypeptide(L)'
;MSAQASQPSLYDRLGGIYSIACVVDDLIDRVMTDPRLNANPAVNEAHHKVPPPGFKYLVTEMVGWASGGPQKYTGRAMRESHEHLNITPKEWEAFMDDFQQSLDKFSVPVAEREELKAIVNSTYGDI
;
A
#
# COMPACT_ATOMS: atom_id res chain seq x y z
N MET A 1 -22.36 26.02 21.33
CA MET A 1 -22.31 24.82 20.47
C MET A 1 -21.02 24.10 20.81
N SER A 2 -21.11 22.87 21.32
CA SER A 2 -19.92 22.06 21.59
C SER A 2 -19.31 21.67 20.24
N ALA A 3 -18.06 22.06 19.98
CA ALA A 3 -17.33 21.58 18.82
C ALA A 3 -17.19 20.06 18.98
N GLN A 4 -17.82 19.29 18.08
CA GLN A 4 -17.53 17.88 17.94
C GLN A 4 -16.05 17.78 17.56
N ALA A 5 -15.20 17.27 18.46
CA ALA A 5 -13.81 17.03 18.10
C ALA A 5 -13.80 16.10 16.89
N SER A 6 -13.33 16.61 15.74
CA SER A 6 -13.12 15.81 14.55
C SER A 6 -12.16 14.69 14.90
N GLN A 7 -12.52 13.44 14.57
CA GLN A 7 -11.64 12.31 14.78
C GLN A 7 -10.28 12.58 14.11
N PRO A 8 -9.15 12.21 14.74
CA PRO A 8 -7.84 12.30 14.11
C PRO A 8 -7.83 11.59 12.75
N SER A 9 -7.00 12.06 11.83
CA SER A 9 -6.85 11.41 10.52
C SER A 9 -6.41 9.96 10.67
N LEU A 10 -6.64 9.13 9.65
CA LEU A 10 -6.10 7.76 9.64
C LEU A 10 -4.57 7.80 9.76
N TYR A 11 -3.91 8.76 9.11
CA TYR A 11 -2.47 9.00 9.24
C TYR A 11 -2.03 9.18 10.69
N ASP A 12 -2.73 10.03 11.45
CA ASP A 12 -2.40 10.28 12.86
C ASP A 12 -2.61 9.03 13.71
N ARG A 13 -3.71 8.28 13.47
CA ARG A 13 -4.00 7.02 14.18
C ARG A 13 -3.01 5.90 13.85
N LEU A 14 -2.45 5.90 12.64
CA LEU A 14 -1.38 5.00 12.22
C LEU A 14 -0.01 5.36 12.84
N GLY A 15 0.09 6.49 13.55
CA GLY A 15 1.35 6.96 14.15
C GLY A 15 2.23 7.75 13.18
N GLY A 16 1.66 8.23 12.07
CA GLY A 16 2.35 9.05 11.08
C GLY A 16 3.37 8.31 10.22
N ILE A 17 4.17 9.07 9.47
CA ILE A 17 4.94 8.55 8.34
C ILE A 17 6.01 7.53 8.74
N TYR A 18 6.60 7.63 9.93
CA TYR A 18 7.62 6.68 10.38
C TYR A 18 7.03 5.28 10.62
N SER A 19 5.87 5.21 11.28
CA SER A 19 5.16 3.95 11.47
C SER A 19 4.68 3.36 10.14
N ILE A 20 4.13 4.21 9.26
CA ILE A 20 3.73 3.81 7.90
C ILE A 20 4.93 3.25 7.12
N ALA A 21 6.07 3.92 7.17
CA ALA A 21 7.28 3.49 6.49
C ALA A 21 7.73 2.09 6.94
N CYS A 22 7.61 1.75 8.23
CA CYS A 22 7.94 0.40 8.72
C CYS A 22 7.01 -0.67 8.14
N VAL A 23 5.70 -0.41 8.05
CA VAL A 23 4.73 -1.34 7.45
C VAL A 23 5.00 -1.51 5.96
N VAL A 24 5.24 -0.40 5.25
CA VAL A 24 5.53 -0.42 3.82
C VAL A 24 6.86 -1.11 3.51
N ASP A 25 7.89 -0.91 4.33
CA ASP A 25 9.19 -1.57 4.18
C ASP A 25 9.03 -3.10 4.13
N ASP A 26 8.29 -3.66 5.09
CA ASP A 26 7.98 -5.09 5.14
C ASP A 26 7.08 -5.55 3.99
N LEU A 27 6.06 -4.75 3.64
CA LEU A 27 5.15 -5.08 2.54
C LEU A 27 5.88 -5.22 1.21
N ILE A 28 6.75 -4.26 0.90
CA ILE A 28 7.48 -4.26 -0.37
C ILE A 28 8.49 -5.42 -0.42
N ASP A 29 9.15 -5.76 0.70
CA ASP A 29 10.03 -6.93 0.72
C ASP A 29 9.27 -8.24 0.44
N ARG A 30 8.03 -8.37 0.93
CA ARG A 30 7.15 -9.51 0.62
C ARG A 30 6.73 -9.52 -0.84
N VAL A 31 6.12 -8.43 -1.31
CA VAL A 31 5.55 -8.32 -2.67
C VAL A 31 6.62 -8.54 -3.73
N MET A 32 7.82 -7.97 -3.55
CA MET A 32 8.90 -8.12 -4.53
C MET A 32 9.42 -9.55 -4.62
N THR A 33 9.21 -10.39 -3.60
CA THR A 33 9.73 -11.75 -3.54
C THR A 33 8.66 -12.85 -3.58
N ASP A 34 7.37 -12.49 -3.57
CA ASP A 34 6.26 -13.45 -3.56
C ASP A 34 6.21 -14.24 -4.89
N PRO A 35 6.42 -15.57 -4.87
CA PRO A 35 6.33 -16.40 -6.07
C PRO A 35 4.94 -16.41 -6.69
N ARG A 36 3.86 -16.12 -5.94
CA ARG A 36 2.49 -16.03 -6.48
C ARG A 36 2.37 -14.83 -7.42
N LEU A 37 3.00 -13.71 -7.07
CA LEU A 37 3.00 -12.48 -7.87
C LEU A 37 4.02 -12.56 -9.02
N ASN A 38 5.24 -13.03 -8.72
CA ASN A 38 6.32 -13.14 -9.70
C ASN A 38 6.12 -14.27 -10.74
N ALA A 39 5.08 -15.10 -10.58
CA ALA A 39 4.62 -16.01 -11.63
C ALA A 39 4.09 -15.25 -12.87
N ASN A 40 3.63 -14.01 -12.71
CA ASN A 40 3.30 -13.11 -13.81
C ASN A 40 4.60 -12.48 -14.36
N PRO A 41 4.99 -12.75 -15.62
CA PRO A 41 6.25 -12.24 -16.17
C PRO A 41 6.32 -10.72 -16.24
N ALA A 42 5.19 -10.03 -16.46
CA ALA A 42 5.15 -8.57 -16.52
C ALA A 42 5.39 -7.95 -15.12
N VAL A 43 4.77 -8.52 -14.09
CA VAL A 43 5.02 -8.13 -12.68
C VAL A 43 6.46 -8.40 -12.29
N ASN A 44 6.96 -9.62 -12.59
CA ASN A 44 8.35 -9.98 -12.28
C ASN A 44 9.35 -9.04 -12.98
N GLU A 45 9.15 -8.74 -14.26
CA GLU A 45 9.99 -7.80 -14.99
C GLU A 45 9.93 -6.39 -14.37
N ALA A 46 8.74 -5.91 -13.99
CA ALA A 46 8.56 -4.61 -13.34
C ALA A 46 9.31 -4.55 -11.99
N HIS A 47 9.23 -5.60 -11.16
CA HIS A 47 9.97 -5.69 -9.89
C HIS A 47 11.50 -5.63 -10.08
N HIS A 48 12.04 -6.10 -11.21
CA HIS A 48 13.47 -6.01 -11.50
C HIS A 48 13.90 -4.63 -12.04
N LYS A 49 12.98 -3.82 -12.55
CA LYS A 49 13.25 -2.47 -13.08
C LYS A 49 13.19 -1.38 -12.01
N VAL A 50 12.47 -1.62 -10.91
CA VAL A 50 12.28 -0.63 -9.83
C VAL A 50 13.17 -1.01 -8.64
N PRO A 51 14.16 -0.18 -8.26
CA PRO A 51 14.96 -0.44 -7.07
C PRO A 51 14.08 -0.46 -5.80
N PRO A 52 14.20 -1.47 -4.92
CA PRO A 52 13.35 -1.60 -3.72
C PRO A 52 13.29 -0.33 -2.85
N PRO A 53 14.40 0.40 -2.58
CA PRO A 53 14.33 1.62 -1.77
C PRO A 53 13.46 2.72 -2.40
N GLY A 54 13.51 2.87 -3.73
CA GLY A 54 12.67 3.83 -4.45
C GLY A 54 11.20 3.44 -4.41
N PHE A 55 10.91 2.13 -4.52
CA PHE A 55 9.54 1.64 -4.44
C PHE A 55 8.94 1.84 -3.04
N LYS A 56 9.70 1.49 -1.99
CA LYS A 56 9.34 1.72 -0.58
C LYS A 56 9.02 3.18 -0.30
N TYR A 57 9.83 4.11 -0.83
CA TYR A 57 9.57 5.53 -0.72
C TYR A 57 8.23 5.94 -1.35
N LEU A 58 7.99 5.56 -2.61
CA LEU A 58 6.76 5.94 -3.33
C LEU A 58 5.50 5.38 -2.67
N VAL A 59 5.55 4.14 -2.19
CA VAL A 59 4.40 3.52 -1.51
C VAL A 59 4.18 4.13 -0.12
N THR A 60 5.25 4.51 0.58
CA THR A 60 5.17 5.24 1.86
C THR A 60 4.51 6.61 1.67
N GLU A 61 4.90 7.33 0.62
CA GLU A 61 4.30 8.61 0.27
C GLU A 61 2.81 8.46 -0.11
N MET A 62 2.47 7.44 -0.89
CA MET A 62 1.08 7.12 -1.25
C MET A 62 0.22 6.87 -0.02
N VAL A 63 0.66 5.99 0.89
CA VAL A 63 -0.11 5.67 2.10
C VAL A 63 -0.21 6.89 3.02
N GLY A 64 0.87 7.66 3.16
CA GLY A 64 0.85 8.93 3.90
C GLY A 64 -0.20 9.90 3.36
N TRP A 65 -0.21 10.11 2.03
CA TRP A 65 -1.18 10.98 1.37
C TRP A 65 -2.62 10.45 1.48
N ALA A 66 -2.85 9.18 1.16
CA ALA A 66 -4.18 8.59 1.11
C ALA A 66 -4.83 8.44 2.49
N SER A 67 -4.04 8.32 3.56
CA SER A 67 -4.52 8.29 4.95
C SER A 67 -4.79 9.68 5.56
N GLY A 68 -4.64 10.76 4.77
CA GLY A 68 -4.89 12.14 5.19
C GLY A 68 -3.69 12.85 5.82
N GLY A 69 -2.48 12.31 5.63
CA GLY A 69 -1.23 12.92 6.07
C GLY A 69 -0.77 14.07 5.16
N PRO A 70 0.32 14.76 5.55
CA PRO A 70 0.84 15.91 4.81
C PRO A 70 1.61 15.52 3.54
N GLN A 71 1.84 14.23 3.28
CA GLN A 71 2.54 13.76 2.10
C GLN A 71 1.73 14.08 0.84
N LYS A 72 2.45 14.37 -0.25
CA LYS A 72 1.86 14.55 -1.57
C LYS A 72 2.43 13.48 -2.47
N TYR A 73 1.61 12.54 -2.93
CA TYR A 73 2.09 11.50 -3.83
C TYR A 73 2.70 12.07 -5.12
N THR A 74 3.93 11.65 -5.43
CA THR A 74 4.73 12.11 -6.58
C THR A 74 4.91 11.05 -7.67
N GLY A 75 4.38 9.85 -7.46
CA GLY A 75 4.44 8.78 -8.44
C GLY A 75 3.39 8.90 -9.55
N ARG A 76 3.38 7.91 -10.44
CA ARG A 76 2.42 7.79 -11.54
C ARG A 76 1.05 7.41 -11.02
N ALA A 77 0.00 7.71 -11.79
CA ALA A 77 -1.35 7.25 -11.45
C ALA A 77 -1.41 5.71 -11.35
N MET A 78 -2.38 5.16 -10.59
CA MET A 78 -2.54 3.71 -10.44
C MET A 78 -2.70 3.01 -11.78
N ARG A 79 -3.55 3.54 -12.67
CA ARG A 79 -3.74 3.00 -14.02
C ARG A 79 -2.46 2.97 -14.83
N GLU A 80 -1.76 4.11 -14.95
CA GLU A 80 -0.50 4.20 -15.69
C GLU A 80 0.57 3.24 -15.14
N SER A 81 0.56 2.99 -13.83
CA SER A 81 1.52 2.09 -13.18
C SER A 81 1.23 0.61 -13.42
N HIS A 82 -0.03 0.21 -13.60
CA HIS A 82 -0.43 -1.20 -13.54
C HIS A 82 -1.14 -1.73 -14.79
N GLU A 83 -1.70 -0.89 -15.66
CA GLU A 83 -2.55 -1.33 -16.79
C GLU A 83 -1.87 -2.29 -17.78
N HIS A 84 -0.53 -2.25 -17.85
CA HIS A 84 0.29 -3.10 -18.72
C HIS A 84 0.74 -4.41 -18.06
N LEU A 85 0.44 -4.61 -16.78
CA LEU A 85 0.86 -5.78 -16.00
C LEU A 85 -0.13 -6.94 -16.10
N ASN A 86 -1.36 -6.69 -16.54
CA ASN A 86 -2.44 -7.68 -16.65
C ASN A 86 -2.67 -8.44 -15.33
N ILE A 87 -2.72 -7.72 -14.21
CA ILE A 87 -2.87 -8.31 -12.88
C ILE A 87 -4.22 -9.00 -12.79
N THR A 88 -4.21 -10.28 -12.43
CA THR A 88 -5.44 -11.08 -12.32
C THR A 88 -6.10 -10.89 -10.95
N PRO A 89 -7.40 -11.20 -10.79
CA PRO A 89 -8.05 -11.21 -9.47
C PRO A 89 -7.33 -12.07 -8.44
N LYS A 90 -6.76 -13.20 -8.87
CA LYS A 90 -6.00 -14.09 -8.00
C LYS A 90 -4.67 -13.47 -7.53
N GLU A 91 -4.00 -12.72 -8.40
CA GLU A 91 -2.78 -11.99 -8.05
C GLU A 91 -3.10 -10.82 -7.12
N TRP A 92 -4.23 -10.13 -7.34
CA TRP A 92 -4.73 -9.12 -6.41
C TRP A 92 -5.00 -9.71 -5.01
N GLU A 93 -5.65 -10.87 -4.94
CA GLU A 93 -5.87 -11.57 -3.67
C GLU A 93 -4.55 -11.93 -2.97
N ALA A 94 -3.54 -12.37 -3.73
CA ALA A 94 -2.20 -12.64 -3.18
C ALA A 94 -1.52 -11.38 -2.63
N PHE A 95 -1.62 -10.25 -3.33
CA PHE A 95 -1.13 -8.96 -2.85
C PHE A 95 -1.87 -8.52 -1.57
N MET A 96 -3.19 -8.67 -1.51
CA MET A 96 -3.98 -8.32 -0.32
C MET A 96 -3.67 -9.23 0.87
N ASP A 97 -3.32 -10.50 0.63
CA ASP A 97 -2.82 -11.41 1.65
C ASP A 97 -1.45 -10.98 2.19
N ASP A 98 -0.51 -10.59 1.32
CA ASP A 98 0.78 -10.02 1.76
C ASP A 98 0.59 -8.73 2.57
N PHE A 99 -0.34 -7.88 2.14
CA PHE A 99 -0.70 -6.67 2.87
C PHE A 99 -1.25 -6.98 4.25
N GLN A 100 -2.16 -7.95 4.36
CA GLN A 100 -2.68 -8.43 5.64
C GLN A 100 -1.57 -8.92 6.56
N GLN A 101 -0.62 -9.71 6.04
CA GLN A 101 0.50 -10.23 6.83
C GLN A 101 1.41 -9.11 7.39
N SER A 102 1.68 -8.05 6.62
CA SER A 102 2.43 -6.89 7.11
C SER A 102 1.65 -6.13 8.20
N LEU A 103 0.35 -5.89 8.01
CA LEU A 103 -0.50 -5.25 9.02
C LEU A 103 -0.55 -6.06 10.32
N ASP A 104 -0.57 -7.39 10.23
CA ASP A 104 -0.50 -8.29 11.40
C ASP A 104 0.86 -8.24 12.09
N LYS A 105 1.95 -8.28 11.33
CA LYS A 105 3.32 -8.21 11.88
C LYS A 105 3.52 -6.99 12.77
N PHE A 106 2.96 -5.85 12.36
CA PHE A 106 3.06 -4.59 13.13
C PHE A 106 1.89 -4.37 14.09
N SER A 107 0.99 -5.34 14.25
CA SER A 107 -0.16 -5.26 15.14
C SER A 107 -1.01 -4.00 14.89
N VAL A 108 -1.18 -3.61 13.62
CA VAL A 108 -2.00 -2.46 13.26
C VAL A 108 -3.43 -2.70 13.76
N PRO A 109 -4.04 -1.76 14.51
CA PRO A 109 -5.34 -2.01 15.10
C PRO A 109 -6.42 -2.20 14.03
N VAL A 110 -7.47 -2.93 14.40
CA VAL A 110 -8.45 -3.46 13.43
C VAL A 110 -9.15 -2.34 12.66
N ALA A 111 -9.52 -1.23 13.31
CA ALA A 111 -10.20 -0.13 12.63
C ALA A 111 -9.32 0.48 11.52
N GLU A 112 -8.07 0.83 11.85
CA GLU A 112 -7.11 1.42 10.92
C GLU A 112 -6.75 0.45 9.78
N ARG A 113 -6.64 -0.84 10.08
CA ARG A 113 -6.40 -1.91 9.11
C ARG A 113 -7.53 -2.00 8.08
N GLU A 114 -8.78 -2.02 8.53
CA GLU A 114 -9.92 -2.13 7.62
C GLU A 114 -10.09 -0.86 6.77
N GLU A 115 -9.82 0.31 7.33
CA GLU A 115 -9.80 1.56 6.56
C GLU A 115 -8.67 1.58 5.51
N LEU A 116 -7.47 1.13 5.87
CA LEU A 116 -6.36 0.99 4.91
C LEU A 116 -6.70 0.01 3.79
N LYS A 117 -7.27 -1.15 4.11
CA LYS A 117 -7.73 -2.11 3.09
C LYS A 117 -8.81 -1.53 2.21
N ALA A 118 -9.73 -0.72 2.75
CA ALA A 118 -10.75 -0.06 1.95
C ALA A 118 -10.13 0.93 0.96
N ILE A 119 -9.13 1.71 1.39
CA ILE A 119 -8.35 2.60 0.51
C ILE A 119 -7.66 1.79 -0.59
N VAL A 120 -6.94 0.71 -0.25
CA VAL A 120 -6.24 -0.13 -1.22
C VAL A 120 -7.21 -0.80 -2.18
N ASN A 121 -8.32 -1.37 -1.70
CA ASN A 121 -9.34 -1.95 -2.56
C ASN A 121 -10.00 -0.94 -3.50
N SER A 122 -10.06 0.34 -3.12
CA SER A 122 -10.60 1.38 -4.00
C SER A 122 -9.76 1.60 -5.26
N THR A 123 -8.48 1.21 -5.25
CA THR A 123 -7.60 1.31 -6.43
C THR A 123 -7.73 0.13 -7.39
N TYR A 124 -8.42 -0.94 -7.01
CA TYR A 124 -8.47 -2.17 -7.80
C TYR A 124 -9.09 -1.97 -9.20
N GLY A 125 -10.00 -1.02 -9.38
CA GLY A 125 -10.56 -0.70 -10.71
C GLY A 125 -9.56 -0.08 -11.70
N ASP A 126 -8.41 0.38 -11.21
CA ASP A 126 -7.31 0.94 -12.01
C ASP A 126 -6.14 -0.04 -12.17
N ILE A 127 -6.19 -1.25 -11.60
CA ILE A 127 -5.12 -2.25 -11.58
C ILE A 127 -5.57 -3.50 -12.34
#